data_AF-A0A9W6WQN3-F1
#
_entry.id   AF-A0A9W6WQN3-F1
#
_cell.length_a   1.000
_cell.length_b   1.000
_cell.length_c   1.000
_cell.angle_alpha   90.00
_cell.angle_beta   90.00
_cell.angle_gamma   90.00
#
_symmetry.space_group_name_H-M   'P 1'
#
loop_
_entity.id
_entity.type
_entity.pdbx_description
1 polymer ?
#
loop_
_entity_poly.entity_id
_entity_poly.type
_entity_poly.pdbx_seq_one_letter_code
_entity_poly.pdbx_strand_id
1 'polypeptide(L)'
;MMCLQAANTVTLGNNTNNRLEASWKQLKEWVDSFMAVDGCIASIMYYQSLQERRFLDEVYKNVNVQTVGYDDEMNLVANLVSEHVCELIYGQYLYGRDHGAYDFY
;
A
#
# COMPACT_ATOMS: atom_id res chain seq x y z
N MET A 1 4.73 -19.64 -21.15
CA MET A 1 3.82 -19.96 -20.03
C MET A 1 4.41 -19.31 -18.80
N MET A 2 4.02 -18.05 -18.54
CA MET A 2 4.60 -17.23 -17.48
C MET A 2 4.06 -17.66 -16.12
N CYS A 3 4.97 -17.82 -15.18
CA CYS A 3 4.72 -18.25 -13.82
C CYS A 3 3.88 -17.21 -13.07
N LEU A 4 2.59 -17.47 -12.89
CA LEU A 4 1.82 -16.94 -11.77
C LEU A 4 2.24 -17.68 -10.51
N GLN A 5 3.44 -17.37 -10.01
CA GLN A 5 3.80 -17.72 -8.65
C GLN A 5 3.47 -16.49 -7.81
N ALA A 6 2.31 -16.56 -7.16
CA ALA A 6 1.90 -15.62 -6.13
C ALA A 6 3.09 -15.26 -5.25
N ALA A 7 3.19 -13.99 -4.87
CA ALA A 7 4.15 -13.40 -3.94
C ALA A 7 4.06 -13.98 -2.52
N ASN A 8 4.17 -15.30 -2.41
CA ASN A 8 4.34 -16.10 -1.22
C ASN A 8 5.78 -16.63 -1.18
N THR A 9 6.76 -15.77 -1.49
CA THR A 9 8.11 -15.99 -0.98
C THR A 9 8.05 -15.83 0.53
N VAL A 10 7.76 -16.95 1.18
CA VAL A 10 7.97 -17.20 2.60
C VAL A 10 9.32 -16.61 2.95
N THR A 11 9.32 -15.49 3.67
CA THR A 11 10.50 -15.05 4.40
C THR A 11 10.79 -16.14 5.43
N LEU A 12 11.64 -17.10 5.05
CA LEU A 12 11.97 -18.31 5.81
C LEU A 12 12.66 -18.02 7.18
N GLY A 13 12.73 -16.74 7.58
CA GLY A 13 13.17 -16.27 8.89
C GLY A 13 12.34 -15.11 9.45
N ASN A 14 11.23 -14.72 8.84
CA ASN A 14 10.37 -13.61 9.31
C ASN A 14 8.94 -14.12 9.48
N ASN A 15 8.71 -14.90 10.56
CA ASN A 15 7.37 -15.33 10.90
C ASN A 15 6.62 -14.23 11.68
N THR A 16 5.31 -14.40 11.88
CA THR A 16 4.49 -13.47 12.67
C THR A 16 5.07 -13.24 14.07
N ASN A 17 5.66 -14.27 14.67
CA ASN A 17 6.29 -14.19 15.99
C ASN A 17 7.50 -13.27 16.03
N ASN A 18 8.38 -13.32 15.02
CA ASN A 18 9.57 -12.48 14.92
C ASN A 18 9.18 -11.01 14.73
N ARG A 19 8.10 -10.75 13.99
CA ARG A 19 7.52 -9.42 13.84
C ARG A 19 6.96 -8.90 15.17
N LEU A 20 6.21 -9.74 15.88
CA LEU A 20 5.69 -9.40 17.21
C LEU A 20 6.82 -9.13 18.19
N GLU A 21 7.84 -9.98 18.23
CA GLU A 21 8.99 -9.82 19.12
C GLU A 21 9.79 -8.53 18.82
N ALA A 22 9.97 -8.20 17.54
CA ALA A 22 10.59 -6.95 17.14
C ALA A 22 9.76 -5.72 17.57
N SER A 23 8.44 -5.76 17.40
CA SER A 23 7.54 -4.69 17.90
C SER A 23 7.56 -4.59 19.43
N TRP A 24 7.59 -5.71 20.13
CA TRP A 24 7.72 -5.75 21.60
C TRP A 24 9.06 -5.20 22.07
N LYS A 25 10.14 -5.45 21.34
CA LYS A 25 11.46 -4.89 21.65
C LYS A 25 11.45 -3.36 21.54
N GLN A 26 10.86 -2.82 20.48
CA GLN A 26 10.69 -1.36 20.33
C GLN A 26 9.83 -0.78 21.44
N LEU A 27 8.72 -1.44 21.81
CA LEU A 27 7.85 -0.95 22.88
C LEU A 27 8.56 -0.88 24.24
N LYS A 28 9.41 -1.86 24.56
CA LYS A 28 10.21 -1.90 25.80
C LYS A 28 11.23 -0.75 25.90
N GLU A 29 11.60 -0.12 24.79
CA GLU A 29 12.44 1.09 24.81
C GLU A 29 11.65 2.33 25.25
N TRP A 30 10.32 2.31 25.13
CA TRP A 30 9.42 3.42 25.46
C TRP A 30 8.69 3.25 26.80
N VAL A 31 8.62 2.02 27.31
CA VAL A 31 7.91 1.68 28.56
C VAL A 31 8.95 1.26 29.60
N ASP A 32 9.10 2.05 30.64
CA ASP A 32 9.92 1.71 31.80
C ASP A 32 9.10 0.95 32.85
N SER A 33 9.69 -0.09 33.44
CA SER A 33 9.16 -0.78 34.63
C SER A 33 8.87 0.13 35.82
N PHE A 34 9.51 1.32 35.89
CA PHE A 34 9.27 2.33 36.92
C PHE A 34 8.16 3.32 36.58
N MET A 35 7.58 3.27 35.36
CA MET A 35 6.46 4.12 34.99
C MET A 35 5.18 3.69 35.73
N ALA A 36 4.39 4.68 36.13
CA ALA A 36 3.04 4.44 36.61
C ALA A 36 2.18 3.81 35.50
N VAL A 37 1.20 3.00 35.89
CA VAL A 37 0.40 2.16 34.97
C VAL A 37 -0.31 3.00 33.90
N ASP A 38 -0.78 4.18 34.26
CA ASP A 38 -1.37 5.17 33.35
C ASP A 38 -0.37 5.66 32.29
N GLY A 39 0.88 5.91 32.68
CA GLY A 39 1.97 6.23 31.76
C GLY A 39 2.26 5.08 30.79
N CYS A 40 2.28 3.84 31.27
CA CYS A 40 2.47 2.66 30.42
C CYS A 40 1.34 2.52 29.39
N ILE A 41 0.09 2.72 29.81
CA ILE A 41 -1.09 2.66 28.93
C ILE A 41 -1.00 3.76 27.85
N ALA A 42 -0.68 5.00 28.26
CA ALA A 42 -0.54 6.13 27.33
C ALA A 42 0.56 5.87 26.28
N SER A 43 1.72 5.35 26.70
CA SER A 43 2.82 4.99 25.79
C SER A 43 2.43 3.88 24.80
N ILE A 44 1.70 2.85 25.24
CA ILE A 44 1.23 1.78 24.37
C ILE A 44 0.24 2.31 23.34
N MET A 45 -0.75 3.10 23.76
CA MET A 45 -1.73 3.70 22.86
C MET A 45 -1.06 4.62 21.83
N TYR A 46 -0.11 5.43 22.27
CA TYR A 46 0.68 6.29 21.38
C TYR A 46 1.48 5.48 20.35
N TYR A 47 2.15 4.40 20.79
CA TYR A 47 2.88 3.52 19.88
C TYR A 47 1.96 2.86 18.86
N GLN A 48 0.78 2.39 19.27
CA GLN A 48 -0.22 1.81 18.36
C GLN A 48 -0.65 2.83 17.29
N SER A 49 -1.03 4.05 17.68
CA SER A 49 -1.40 5.10 16.72
C SER A 49 -0.25 5.47 15.77
N LEU A 50 0.99 5.42 16.24
CA LEU A 50 2.16 5.66 15.39
C LEU A 50 2.33 4.56 14.34
N GLN A 51 2.15 3.29 14.71
CA GLN A 51 2.24 2.17 13.77
C GLN A 51 1.09 2.18 12.76
N GLU A 52 -0.14 2.46 13.21
CA GLU A 52 -1.30 2.62 12.32
C GLU A 52 -1.07 3.74 11.31
N ARG A 53 -0.54 4.88 11.76
CA ARG A 53 -0.21 5.99 10.86
C ARG A 53 0.87 5.61 9.84
N ARG A 54 1.91 4.87 10.24
CA ARG A 54 2.96 4.39 9.32
C ARG A 54 2.41 3.40 8.31
N PHE A 55 1.54 2.49 8.74
CA PHE A 55 0.88 1.54 7.86
C PHE A 55 -0.02 2.27 6.85
N LEU A 56 -0.83 3.22 7.32
CA LEU A 56 -1.64 4.05 6.43
C LEU A 56 -0.76 4.86 5.48
N ASP A 57 0.33 5.45 5.96
CA ASP A 57 1.28 6.17 5.11
C ASP A 57 1.89 5.22 4.06
N GLU A 58 2.22 3.98 4.39
CA GLU A 58 2.72 2.99 3.42
C GLU A 58 1.65 2.55 2.40
N VAL A 59 0.41 2.36 2.83
CA VAL A 59 -0.73 2.01 1.97
C VAL A 59 -1.13 3.16 1.06
N TYR A 60 -1.14 4.39 1.58
CA TYR A 60 -1.51 5.62 0.88
C TYR A 60 -0.30 6.38 0.34
N LYS A 61 0.90 5.81 0.40
CA LYS A 61 2.06 6.29 -0.36
C LYS A 61 1.78 5.99 -1.82
N ASN A 62 0.89 6.81 -2.36
CA ASN A 62 0.50 6.86 -3.76
C ASN A 62 1.78 7.01 -4.54
N VAL A 63 2.25 5.88 -5.06
CA VAL A 63 3.12 5.90 -6.22
C VAL A 63 2.28 6.62 -7.25
N ASN A 64 2.64 7.87 -7.56
CA ASN A 64 2.02 8.56 -8.68
C ASN A 64 2.51 7.79 -9.92
N VAL A 65 1.78 6.74 -10.30
CA VAL A 65 2.19 5.83 -11.37
C VAL A 65 1.94 6.59 -12.66
N GLN A 66 2.94 7.35 -13.10
CA GLN A 66 2.95 7.86 -14.47
C GLN A 66 3.37 6.71 -15.37
N THR A 67 2.38 6.05 -15.97
CA THR A 67 2.63 4.98 -16.93
C THR A 67 2.94 5.61 -18.28
N VAL A 68 4.12 5.33 -18.82
CA VAL A 68 4.55 5.83 -20.14
C VAL A 68 3.58 5.30 -21.21
N GLY A 69 2.77 6.20 -21.79
CA GLY A 69 1.78 5.87 -22.81
C GLY A 69 0.32 6.11 -22.40
N TYR A 70 0.06 6.39 -21.12
CA TYR A 70 -1.25 6.83 -20.64
C TYR A 70 -1.35 8.36 -20.71
N ASP A 71 -2.49 8.86 -21.18
CA ASP A 71 -2.84 10.28 -21.10
C ASP A 71 -3.27 10.65 -19.67
N ASP A 72 -3.52 11.94 -19.44
CA ASP A 72 -3.82 12.46 -18.11
C ASP A 72 -5.04 11.77 -17.47
N GLU A 73 -6.05 11.43 -18.27
CA GLU A 73 -7.26 10.74 -17.81
C GLU A 73 -6.96 9.28 -17.42
N MET A 74 -6.21 8.55 -18.24
CA MET A 74 -5.84 7.17 -17.93
C MET A 74 -4.85 7.10 -16.75
N ASN A 75 -4.01 8.11 -16.56
CA ASN A 75 -3.14 8.21 -15.37
C ASN A 75 -3.96 8.41 -14.08
N LEU A 76 -5.10 9.11 -14.10
CA LEU A 76 -5.97 9.20 -12.92
C LEU A 76 -6.53 7.84 -12.52
N VAL A 77 -6.92 7.03 -13.51
CA VAL A 77 -7.37 5.66 -13.30
C VAL A 77 -6.22 4.82 -12.73
N ALA A 78 -5.02 4.92 -13.27
CA ALA A 78 -3.82 4.20 -12.80
C ALA A 78 -3.41 4.51 -11.36
N ASN A 79 -3.76 5.70 -10.86
CA ASN A 79 -3.55 6.07 -9.47
C ASN A 79 -4.67 5.59 -8.53
N LEU A 80 -5.80 5.14 -9.07
CA LEU A 80 -6.95 4.67 -8.30
C LEU A 80 -7.05 3.15 -8.24
N VAL A 81 -6.63 2.45 -9.29
CA VAL A 81 -6.79 1.00 -9.44
C VAL A 81 -5.45 0.32 -9.66
N SER A 82 -5.40 -1.01 -9.51
CA SER A 82 -4.17 -1.76 -9.77
C SER A 82 -3.78 -1.74 -11.25
N GLU A 83 -2.50 -1.96 -11.55
CA GLU A 83 -1.96 -2.06 -12.91
C GLU A 83 -2.75 -3.07 -13.78
N HIS A 84 -3.14 -4.21 -13.21
CA HIS A 84 -3.94 -5.22 -13.90
C HIS A 84 -5.31 -4.69 -14.35
N VAL A 85 -5.97 -3.88 -13.51
CA VAL A 85 -7.25 -3.27 -13.88
C VAL A 85 -7.04 -2.22 -14.97
N CYS A 86 -5.92 -1.50 -14.95
CA CYS A 86 -5.56 -0.56 -16.01
C CYS A 86 -5.35 -1.26 -17.36
N GLU A 87 -4.65 -2.39 -17.39
CA GLU A 87 -4.47 -3.17 -18.62
C GLU A 87 -5.80 -3.61 -19.24
N LEU A 88 -6.76 -4.03 -18.41
CA LEU A 88 -8.09 -4.43 -18.87
C LEU A 88 -8.90 -3.25 -19.43
N ILE A 89 -8.81 -2.08 -18.80
CA ILE A 89 -9.55 -0.89 -19.20
C ILE A 89 -8.92 -0.21 -20.42
N TYR A 90 -7.60 -0.25 -20.57
CA TYR A 90 -6.86 0.51 -21.60
C TYR A 90 -7.37 0.22 -23.02
N GLY A 91 -7.69 -1.03 -23.34
CA GLY A 91 -8.23 -1.40 -24.65
C GLY A 91 -9.61 -0.79 -24.92
N GLN A 92 -10.48 -0.73 -23.91
CA GLN A 92 -11.81 -0.11 -24.03
C GLN A 92 -11.72 1.41 -24.08
N TYR A 93 -10.79 1.97 -23.30
CA TYR A 93 -10.49 3.41 -23.29
C TYR A 93 -10.06 3.89 -24.68
N LEU A 94 -9.08 3.22 -25.30
CA LEU A 94 -8.63 3.54 -26.66
C LEU A 94 -9.76 3.42 -27.69
N TYR A 95 -10.56 2.35 -27.61
CA TYR A 95 -11.68 2.15 -28.54
C TYR A 95 -12.71 3.28 -28.45
N GLY A 96 -13.09 3.68 -27.22
CA GLY A 96 -14.02 4.78 -26.98
C GLY A 96 -13.47 6.15 -27.36
N ARG A 97 -12.17 6.38 -27.11
CA ARG A 97 -11.49 7.63 -27.48
C ARG A 97 -11.40 7.80 -29.00
N ASP A 98 -11.02 6.73 -29.70
CA ASP A 98 -10.86 6.77 -31.14
C ASP A 98 -12.23 6.89 -31.84
N HIS A 99 -13.28 6.19 -31.39
CA HIS A 99 -14.64 6.34 -31.95
C HIS A 99 -15.30 7.67 -31.59
N GLY A 100 -15.08 8.16 -30.37
CA GLY A 100 -15.55 9.48 -29.95
C GLY A 100 -14.96 10.61 -30.79
N ALA A 101 -13.78 10.42 -31.40
CA ALA A 101 -13.19 11.40 -32.31
C ALA A 101 -13.81 11.38 -33.73
N TYR A 102 -14.44 10.28 -34.16
CA TYR A 102 -15.08 10.16 -35.48
C TYR A 102 -16.54 10.65 -35.49
N ASP A 103 -17.24 10.67 -34.35
CA ASP A 103 -18.64 11.13 -34.26
C ASP A 103 -18.79 12.67 -34.26
N PHE A 104 -17.69 13.43 -34.38
CA PHE A 104 -17.68 14.90 -34.46
C PHE A 104 -17.32 15.46 -35.85
N TYR A 105 -17.28 14.63 -36.91
CA TYR A 105 -17.13 15.06 -38.31
C TYR A 105 -18.32 14.58 -39.17
#